data_AF-A0A061N6I1-F1
#
_entry.id   AF-A0A061N6I1-F1
#
_cell.length_a   1.000
_cell.length_b   1.000
_cell.length_c   1.000
_cell.angle_alpha   90.00
_cell.angle_beta   90.00
_cell.angle_gamma   90.00
#
_symmetry.space_group_name_H-M   'P 1'
#
loop_
_entity.id
_entity.type
_entity.pdbx_description
1 polymer ?
#
loop_
_entity_poly.entity_id
_entity_poly.type
_entity_poly.pdbx_seq_one_letter_code
_entity_poly.pdbx_strand_id
1 'polypeptide(L)' 'MHFDYWKMRRYVVPALFVCFGLLILVLIPGVGLIRGGAQSWIGVGAFSIQPSEFMKLAMIGFFGPLAF' A
#
# COMPACT_ATOMS: atom_id res chain seq x y z
N MET A 1 -9.05 -7.29 22.34
CA MET A 1 -9.65 -7.22 20.99
C MET A 1 -9.32 -8.53 20.28
N HIS A 2 -10.30 -9.42 20.07
CA HIS A 2 -10.10 -10.66 19.31
C HIS A 2 -10.12 -10.32 17.82
N PHE A 3 -8.97 -10.00 17.23
CA PHE A 3 -8.85 -9.84 15.78
C PHE A 3 -8.82 -11.24 15.16
N ASP A 4 -9.96 -11.67 14.63
CA ASP A 4 -10.08 -12.92 13.87
C ASP A 4 -9.21 -12.85 12.61
N TYR A 5 -8.01 -13.41 12.69
CA TYR A 5 -7.01 -13.43 11.62
C TYR A 5 -7.56 -14.01 10.30
N TRP A 6 -8.40 -15.05 10.42
CA TRP A 6 -9.07 -15.72 9.32
C TRP A 6 -10.04 -14.82 8.55
N LYS A 7 -10.76 -13.93 9.26
CA LYS A 7 -11.66 -12.97 8.64
C LYS A 7 -10.87 -11.84 7.97
N MET A 8 -9.68 -11.50 8.50
CA MET A 8 -8.80 -10.47 7.96
C MET A 8 -8.12 -10.91 6.65
N ARG A 9 -7.78 -12.19 6.51
CA ARG A 9 -7.14 -12.76 5.30
C ARG A 9 -7.92 -12.50 4.01
N ARG A 10 -9.26 -12.44 4.08
CA ARG A 10 -10.11 -12.13 2.92
C ARG A 10 -9.96 -10.69 2.42
N TYR A 11 -9.54 -9.77 3.31
CA TYR A 11 -9.35 -8.35 2.99
C TYR A 11 -7.91 -8.03 2.62
N VAL A 12 -6.95 -8.85 3.05
CA VAL A 12 -5.53 -8.67 2.74
C VAL A 12 -5.26 -8.78 1.24
N VAL A 13 -5.87 -9.76 0.56
CA VAL A 13 -5.69 -9.96 -0.89
C VAL A 13 -6.16 -8.73 -1.71
N PRO A 14 -7.41 -8.23 -1.57
CA PRO A 14 -7.81 -7.01 -2.27
C PRO A 14 -7.01 -5.78 -1.84
N ALA A 15 -6.62 -5.65 -0.57
CA ALA A 15 -5.77 -4.56 -0.11
C ALA A 15 -4.40 -4.55 -0.81
N LEU A 16 -3.81 -5.74 -1.04
CA LEU A 16 -2.58 -5.89 -1.83
C LEU A 16 -2.74 -5.36 -3.25
N PHE A 17 -3.81 -5.75 -3.95
CA PHE A 17 -4.08 -5.28 -5.31
C PHE A 17 -4.29 -3.76 -5.35
N VAL A 18 -5.00 -3.19 -4.37
CA VAL A 18 -5.16 -1.73 -4.26
C VAL A 18 -3.81 -1.04 -4.05
N CYS A 19 -2.97 -1.55 -3.14
CA CYS A 19 -1.64 -0.99 -2.91
C CYS A 19 -0.76 -1.08 -4.16
N PHE A 20 -0.84 -2.19 -4.89
CA PHE A 20 -0.13 -2.38 -6.15
C PHE A 20 -0.60 -1.38 -7.22
N GLY A 21 -1.91 -1.16 -7.33
CA GLY A 21 -2.49 -0.13 -8.19
C GLY A 21 -2.02 1.28 -7.83
N LEU A 22 -1.94 1.61 -6.54
CA LEU A 22 -1.41 2.89 -6.08
C LEU A 22 0.07 3.08 -6.40
N LEU A 23 0.88 2.02 -6.35
CA LEU A 23 2.29 2.06 -6.79
C LEU A 23 2.42 2.29 -8.29
N ILE A 24 1.54 1.73 -9.11
CA ILE A 24 1.53 2.03 -10.55
C ILE A 24 1.09 3.48 -10.76
N LEU A 25 0.07 3.92 -10.04
CA LEU A 25 -0.48 5.28 -10.13
C LEU A 25 0.57 6.34 -9.77
N VAL A 26 1.44 6.09 -8.77
CA VAL A 26 2.49 7.04 -8.41
C VAL A 26 3.52 7.21 -9.51
N LEU A 27 3.67 6.27 -10.45
CA LEU A 27 4.61 6.39 -11.58
C LEU A 27 4.05 7.25 -12.71
N ILE A 28 2.75 7.55 -12.73
CA ILE A 28 2.15 8.40 -13.75
C ILE A 28 2.63 9.85 -13.55
N PRO A 29 3.30 10.45 -14.55
CA PRO A 29 3.75 11.83 -14.47
C PRO A 29 2.53 12.75 -14.32
N GLY A 30 2.57 13.62 -13.32
CA GLY A 30 1.44 14.50 -12.94
C GLY A 30 0.60 13.99 -11.77
N VAL A 31 0.68 12.71 -11.41
CA VAL A 31 0.09 12.16 -10.17
C VAL A 31 1.15 11.98 -9.09
N GLY A 32 2.31 11.44 -9.47
CA GLY A 32 3.44 11.28 -8.57
C GLY A 32 4.19 12.60 -8.33
N LEU A 33 4.44 12.90 -7.07
CA LEU A 33 5.32 13.97 -6.62
C LEU A 33 6.75 13.44 -6.47
N ILE A 34 7.70 14.19 -7.03
CA ILE A 34 9.14 13.92 -6.90
C ILE A 34 9.62 14.59 -5.62
N ARG A 35 10.11 13.79 -4.67
CA ARG A 35 10.69 14.26 -3.40
C ARG A 35 12.06 13.61 -3.21
N GLY A 36 13.11 14.41 -3.01
CA GLY A 36 14.47 13.88 -2.87
C GLY A 36 14.99 13.16 -4.13
N GLY A 37 14.51 13.54 -5.31
CA GLY A 37 14.92 12.94 -6.60
C GLY A 37 14.18 11.65 -7.00
N ALA A 38 13.26 11.15 -6.16
CA ALA A 38 12.47 9.96 -6.46
C ALA A 38 10.96 10.26 -6.48
N GLN A 39 10.24 9.65 -7.44
CA GLN A 39 8.78 9.76 -7.57
C GLN A 39 8.10 8.65 -6.77
N SER A 40 7.77 8.93 -5.51
CA SER A 40 7.21 7.92 -4.59
C SER A 40 6.02 8.42 -3.75
N TRP A 41 5.64 9.70 -3.91
CA TRP A 41 4.58 10.32 -3.13
C TRP A 41 3.39 10.66 -4.03
N ILE A 42 2.18 10.40 -3.58
CA ILE A 42 0.95 10.90 -4.21
C ILE A 42 0.47 12.09 -3.36
N GLY A 43 0.34 13.26 -3.97
CA GLY A 43 -0.14 14.47 -3.29
C GLY A 43 -1.55 14.85 -3.72
N VAL A 44 -2.42 15.14 -2.75
CA VAL A 44 -3.74 15.74 -2.98
C VAL A 44 -3.87 16.95 -2.04
N GLY A 45 -3.71 18.16 -2.61
CA GLY A 45 -3.70 19.41 -1.84
C GLY A 45 -2.55 19.45 -0.82
N ALA A 46 -2.88 19.64 0.46
CA ALA A 46 -1.90 19.69 1.56
C ALA A 46 -1.49 18.29 2.07
N PHE A 47 -2.15 17.22 1.64
CA PHE A 47 -1.86 15.86 2.07
C PHE A 47 -0.97 15.15 1.05
N SER A 48 0.03 14.42 1.56
CA SER A 48 0.86 13.54 0.75
C SER A 48 0.88 12.15 1.35
N ILE A 49 0.57 11.15 0.53
CA ILE A 49 0.52 9.74 0.92
C ILE A 49 1.65 9.02 0.20
N GLN A 50 2.33 8.10 0.89
CA GLN A 50 3.37 7.26 0.31
C GLN A 50 2.85 5.82 0.12
N PRO A 51 2.49 5.40 -1.10
CA PRO A 51 1.89 4.09 -1.35
C PRO A 51 2.78 2.91 -0.92
N SER A 52 4.11 3.07 -0.92
CA SER A 52 5.04 2.01 -0.53
C SER A 52 4.97 1.64 0.97
N GLU A 53 4.48 2.54 1.83
CA GLU A 53 4.25 2.24 3.23
C GLU A 53 3.07 1.28 3.41
N PHE A 54 1.97 1.52 2.70
CA PHE A 54 0.79 0.65 2.70
C PHE A 54 1.10 -0.71 2.09
N MET A 55 1.92 -0.76 1.03
CA MET A 55 2.38 -2.02 0.45
C MET A 55 3.15 -2.88 1.45
N LYS A 56 4.07 -2.31 2.25
CA LYS A 56 4.80 -3.07 3.29
C LYS A 56 3.84 -3.72 4.28
N LEU A 57 2.84 -2.98 4.76
CA LEU A 57 1.84 -3.51 5.70
C LEU A 57 0.97 -4.60 5.06
N ALA A 58 0.54 -4.41 3.81
CA ALA A 58 -0.23 -5.39 3.06
C ALA A 58 0.57 -6.70 2.84
N MET A 59 1.86 -6.59 2.55
CA MET A 59 2.77 -7.75 2.42
C MET A 59 2.92 -8.51 3.74
N ILE A 60 3.11 -7.81 4.87
CA ILE A 60 3.18 -8.45 6.19
C ILE A 60 1.88 -9.21 6.49
N GLY A 61 0.72 -8.61 6.21
CA GLY A 61 -0.57 -9.28 6.40
C GLY A 61 -0.79 -10.49 5.49
N PHE A 62 -0.16 -10.52 4.31
CA PHE A 62 -0.30 -11.60 3.33
C PHE A 62 0.63 -12.78 3.61
N PHE A 63 1.89 -12.50 3.96
CA PHE A 63 2.90 -13.52 4.25
C PHE A 63 2.92 -13.98 5.72
N GLY A 64 2.51 -13.13 6.66
CA GLY A 64 2.42 -13.47 8.09
C GLY A 64 1.61 -14.75 8.41
N PRO A 65 0.47 -15.03 7.75
CA PRO A 65 -0.27 -16.28 7.91
C PRO A 65 0.37 -17.50 7.25
N LEU A 66 1.31 -17.32 6.32
CA LEU A 66 1.82 -18.40 5.46
C LEU A 66 3.05 -19.11 6.06
N ALA A 67 3.56 -18.63 7.20
CA ALA A 67 4.83 -19.05 7.79
C ALA A 67 4.72 -20.02 8.98
N PHE A 68 3.54 -20.60 9.24
CA PHE A 68 3.32 -21.55 10.34
C PHE A 68 2.49 -22.75 9.88
#